data_AF-A0A1Z8P0S5-F1
#
_entry.id   AF-A0A1Z8P0S5-F1
#
_cell.length_a   1.000
_cell.length_b   1.000
_cell.length_c   1.000
_cell.angle_alpha   90.00
_cell.angle_beta   90.00
_cell.angle_gamma   90.00
#
_symmetry.space_group_name_H-M   'P 1'
#
loop_
_entity.id
_entity.type
_entity.pdbx_description
1 polymer ?
#
loop_
_entity_poly.entity_id
_entity_poly.type
_entity_poly.pdbx_seq_one_letter_code
_entity_poly.pdbx_strand_id
1 'polypeptide(L)'
;MRTSYYLKIILGGILIISSLEQKSIAGCSAEIRILGDDLIGKTFTSHETHLLSQRILRAKQYCFRGDEEESINAINSARELAGLKPTTGTFDWENVPIEEIIKDPAY
;
A
#
# COMPACT_ATOMS: atom_id res chain seq x y z
N MET A 1 -65.96 -12.00 -1.86
CA MET A 1 -65.17 -11.81 -3.08
C MET A 1 -63.83 -11.18 -2.69
N ARG A 2 -62.73 -11.83 -3.09
CA ARG A 2 -61.34 -11.39 -2.86
C ARG A 2 -61.03 -10.17 -3.73
N THR A 3 -60.42 -9.15 -3.16
CA THR A 3 -59.59 -8.21 -3.93
C THR A 3 -58.19 -8.26 -3.34
N SER A 4 -57.32 -8.92 -4.09
CA SER A 4 -55.98 -9.32 -3.69
C SER A 4 -54.99 -8.18 -3.93
N TYR A 5 -54.18 -7.90 -2.92
CA TYR A 5 -53.05 -6.98 -2.95
C TYR A 5 -52.01 -7.44 -3.98
N TYR A 6 -51.59 -6.55 -4.89
CA TYR A 6 -50.43 -6.79 -5.75
C TYR A 6 -49.46 -5.62 -5.63
N LEU A 7 -48.60 -5.74 -4.62
CA LEU A 7 -47.36 -5.00 -4.46
C LEU A 7 -46.40 -5.43 -5.59
N LYS A 8 -46.29 -4.63 -6.66
CA LYS A 8 -45.30 -4.86 -7.71
C LYS A 8 -44.01 -4.11 -7.35
N ILE A 9 -43.18 -4.73 -6.52
CA ILE A 9 -41.80 -4.28 -6.34
C ILE A 9 -41.02 -4.74 -7.58
N ILE A 10 -40.71 -3.79 -8.47
CA ILE A 10 -39.80 -4.02 -9.58
C ILE A 10 -38.38 -3.99 -9.01
N LEU A 11 -37.85 -5.18 -8.69
CA LEU A 11 -36.45 -5.39 -8.35
C LEU A 11 -35.67 -5.54 -9.66
N GLY A 12 -35.05 -4.45 -10.10
CA GLY A 12 -34.20 -4.39 -11.29
C GLY A 12 -32.90 -3.66 -11.00
N GLY A 13 -32.17 -4.09 -9.97
CA GLY A 13 -30.82 -3.61 -9.69
C GLY A 13 -29.80 -4.46 -10.43
N ILE A 14 -29.41 -4.04 -11.63
CA ILE A 14 -28.21 -4.59 -12.30
C ILE A 14 -27.01 -4.01 -11.56
N LEU A 15 -26.47 -4.76 -10.60
CA LEU A 15 -25.15 -4.51 -10.03
C LEU A 15 -24.12 -4.87 -11.11
N ILE A 16 -23.69 -3.87 -11.88
CA ILE A 16 -22.47 -3.95 -12.67
C ILE A 16 -21.33 -4.00 -11.64
N ILE A 17 -20.96 -5.22 -11.24
CA ILE A 17 -19.73 -5.48 -10.50
C ILE A 17 -18.61 -5.19 -11.49
N SER A 18 -18.26 -3.92 -11.60
CA SER A 18 -17.00 -3.51 -12.20
C SER A 18 -15.95 -4.10 -11.28
N SER A 19 -15.26 -5.14 -11.74
CA SER A 19 -14.01 -5.59 -11.14
C SER A 19 -13.02 -4.44 -11.27
N LEU A 20 -13.13 -3.41 -10.42
CA LEU A 20 -11.98 -2.61 -10.08
C LEU A 20 -11.03 -3.62 -9.47
N GLU A 21 -10.02 -4.03 -10.24
CA GLU A 21 -8.81 -4.60 -9.68
C GLU A 21 -8.41 -3.65 -8.56
N GLN A 22 -8.73 -4.05 -7.33
CA GLN A 22 -8.36 -3.34 -6.14
C GLN A 22 -6.86 -3.54 -6.11
N LYS A 23 -6.15 -2.60 -6.74
CA LYS A 23 -4.70 -2.61 -6.87
C LYS A 23 -4.20 -2.78 -5.44
N SER A 24 -3.80 -4.00 -5.10
CA SER A 24 -3.43 -4.35 -3.75
C SER A 24 -2.19 -3.53 -3.47
N ILE A 25 -2.38 -2.40 -2.78
CA ILE A 25 -1.28 -1.62 -2.25
C ILE A 25 -0.54 -2.61 -1.33
N ALA A 26 0.70 -2.97 -1.66
CA ALA A 26 1.62 -3.57 -0.72
C ALA A 26 1.59 -2.67 0.51
N GLY A 27 1.02 -3.18 1.60
CA GLY A 27 0.65 -2.34 2.73
C GLY A 27 1.81 -1.44 3.14
N CYS A 28 1.50 -0.19 3.45
CA CYS A 28 2.45 0.85 3.84
C CYS A 28 3.54 0.39 4.84
N SER A 29 3.22 -0.60 5.68
CA SER A 29 4.16 -1.25 6.61
C SER A 29 5.35 -1.91 5.90
N ALA A 30 5.10 -2.63 4.79
CA ALA A 30 6.14 -3.27 3.99
C ALA A 30 7.06 -2.21 3.35
N GLU A 31 6.48 -1.15 2.79
CA GLU A 31 7.24 -0.05 2.18
C GLU A 31 8.05 0.74 3.21
N ILE A 32 7.55 0.91 4.44
CA ILE A 32 8.32 1.50 5.54
C ILE A 32 9.52 0.62 5.91
N ARG A 33 9.34 -0.71 5.92
CA ARG A 33 10.44 -1.66 6.16
C ARG A 33 11.47 -1.60 5.05
N ILE A 34 11.05 -1.64 3.78
CA ILE A 34 11.93 -1.54 2.60
C ILE A 34 12.68 -0.22 2.62
N LEU A 35 12.02 0.90 2.92
CA LEU A 35 12.69 2.18 3.10
C LEU A 35 13.77 2.10 4.19
N GLY A 36 13.49 1.43 5.31
CA GLY A 36 14.48 1.20 6.36
C GLY A 36 15.72 0.47 5.83
N ASP A 37 15.51 -0.61 5.09
CA ASP A 37 16.58 -1.41 4.49
C ASP A 37 17.39 -0.60 3.44
N ASP A 38 16.72 0.18 2.59
CA ASP A 38 17.34 1.03 1.56
C ASP A 38 18.18 2.20 2.11
N LEU A 39 17.92 2.61 3.36
CA LEU A 39 18.65 3.67 4.05
C LEU A 39 19.91 3.15 4.74
N ILE A 40 20.07 1.84 4.91
CA ILE A 40 21.25 1.25 5.53
C ILE A 40 22.48 1.58 4.67
N GLY A 41 23.54 2.06 5.34
CA GLY A 41 24.80 2.41 4.67
C GLY A 41 24.79 3.78 3.99
N LYS A 42 23.68 4.50 3.97
CA LYS A 42 23.65 5.90 3.52
C LYS A 42 24.09 6.84 4.63
N THR A 43 24.90 7.83 4.25
CA THR A 43 25.36 8.90 5.13
C THR A 43 24.53 10.16 4.91
N PHE A 44 24.02 10.73 5.99
CA PHE A 44 23.22 11.96 5.97
C PHE A 44 23.85 13.00 6.89
N THR A 45 23.70 14.27 6.54
CA THR A 45 23.96 15.36 7.49
C THR A 45 22.99 15.29 8.66
N SER A 46 23.29 15.99 9.76
CA SER A 46 22.37 16.11 10.89
C SER A 46 21.00 16.68 10.48
N HIS A 47 21.00 17.67 9.58
CA HIS A 47 19.78 18.27 9.06
C HIS A 47 18.94 17.28 8.24
N GLU A 48 19.58 16.55 7.31
CA GLU A 48 18.89 15.52 6.51
C GLU A 48 18.36 14.39 7.38
N THR A 49 19.13 13.94 8.38
CA THR A 49 18.70 12.92 9.35
C THR A 49 17.42 13.36 10.07
N HIS A 50 17.36 14.62 10.48
CA HIS A 50 16.17 15.17 11.12
C HIS A 50 14.97 15.19 10.17
N LEU A 51 15.12 15.70 8.94
CA LEU A 51 14.07 15.71 7.94
C LEU A 51 13.58 14.30 7.58
N LEU A 52 14.50 13.36 7.42
CA LEU A 52 14.21 11.96 7.13
C LEU A 52 13.38 11.34 8.26
N SER A 53 13.77 11.59 9.52
CA SER A 53 13.05 11.11 10.70
C SER A 53 11.60 11.63 10.75
N GLN A 54 11.38 12.90 10.41
CA GLN A 54 10.04 13.49 10.37
C GLN A 54 9.17 12.85 9.28
N ARG A 55 9.74 12.65 8.08
CA ARG A 55 9.03 12.03 6.94
C ARG A 55 8.66 10.58 7.24
N ILE A 56 9.59 9.80 7.81
CA ILE A 56 9.35 8.41 8.23
C ILE A 56 8.29 8.34 9.35
N LEU A 57 8.34 9.24 10.34
CA LEU A 57 7.35 9.28 11.40
C LEU A 57 5.95 9.58 10.86
N ARG A 58 5.84 10.53 9.94
CA ARG A 58 4.57 10.87 9.27
C ARG A 58 4.03 9.70 8.46
N ALA A 59 4.89 9.01 7.70
CA ALA A 59 4.51 7.80 6.98
C ALA A 59 3.94 6.73 7.92
N LYS A 60 4.59 6.48 9.07
CA LYS A 60 4.11 5.55 10.10
C LYS A 60 2.75 5.97 10.67
N GLN A 61 2.54 7.26 10.90
CA GLN A 61 1.26 7.77 11.42
C GLN A 61 0.11 7.57 10.44
N TYR A 62 0.31 7.88 9.16
CA TYR A 62 -0.69 7.61 8.13
C TYR A 62 -0.95 6.12 7.97
N CYS A 63 0.11 5.32 7.94
CA CYS A 63 0.00 3.86 7.85
C CYS A 63 -0.82 3.28 9.00
N PHE A 64 -0.56 3.73 10.23
CA PHE A 64 -1.29 3.29 11.41
C PHE A 64 -2.79 3.65 11.37
N ARG A 65 -3.15 4.75 10.70
CA ARG A 65 -4.55 5.18 10.52
C ARG A 65 -5.26 4.47 9.36
N GLY A 66 -4.53 3.72 8.54
CA GLY A 66 -5.04 3.14 7.30
C GLY A 66 -5.07 4.13 6.13
N ASP A 67 -4.46 5.32 6.26
CA ASP A 67 -4.32 6.31 5.20
C ASP A 67 -3.17 5.90 4.26
N GLU A 68 -3.34 4.82 3.50
CA GLU A 68 -2.23 4.21 2.76
C GLU A 68 -1.62 5.14 1.70
N GLU A 69 -2.45 5.84 0.92
CA GLU A 69 -1.97 6.77 -0.11
C GLU A 69 -1.08 7.87 0.50
N GLU A 70 -1.53 8.47 1.61
CA GLU A 70 -0.77 9.49 2.32
C GLU A 70 0.52 8.93 2.95
N SER A 71 0.47 7.66 3.40
CA SER A 71 1.66 6.96 3.85
C SER A 71 2.67 6.79 2.73
N ILE A 72 2.25 6.30 1.56
CA ILE A 72 3.10 6.14 0.37
C ILE A 72 3.68 7.48 -0.07
N ASN A 73 2.89 8.56 -0.06
CA ASN A 73 3.38 9.91 -0.37
C ASN A 73 4.49 10.36 0.60
N ALA A 74 4.30 10.14 1.91
CA ALA A 74 5.31 10.44 2.91
C ALA A 74 6.58 9.58 2.76
N ILE A 75 6.43 8.29 2.41
CA ILE A 75 7.54 7.38 2.08
C ILE A 75 8.30 7.90 0.86
N ASN A 76 7.61 8.26 -0.22
CA ASN A 76 8.23 8.79 -1.43
C ASN A 76 8.98 10.11 -1.18
N SER A 77 8.45 10.97 -0.31
CA SER A 77 9.18 12.14 0.14
C SER A 77 10.47 11.77 0.88
N ALA A 78 10.47 10.75 1.73
CA ALA A 78 11.69 10.28 2.39
C ALA A 78 12.69 9.67 1.37
N ARG A 79 12.18 8.90 0.40
CA ARG A 79 12.97 8.31 -0.69
C ARG A 79 13.64 9.38 -1.54
N GLU A 80 12.92 10.43 -1.90
CA GLU A 80 13.46 11.58 -2.64
C GLU A 80 14.63 12.25 -1.89
N LEU A 81 14.47 12.51 -0.58
CA LEU A 81 15.54 13.08 0.24
C LEU A 81 16.80 12.21 0.25
N ALA A 82 16.62 10.89 0.20
CA ALA A 82 17.70 9.93 0.15
C ALA A 82 18.22 9.64 -1.26
N GLY A 83 17.69 10.26 -2.32
CA GLY A 83 18.04 9.96 -3.71
C GLY A 83 17.66 8.54 -4.14
N LEU A 84 16.57 8.00 -3.59
CA LEU A 84 15.98 6.70 -3.94
C LEU A 84 14.82 6.90 -4.93
N LYS A 85 14.61 5.92 -5.80
CA LYS A 85 13.46 5.91 -6.72
C LYS A 85 12.14 5.83 -5.94
N PRO A 86 11.05 6.49 -6.36
CA PRO A 86 9.75 6.36 -5.70
C PRO A 86 9.20 4.94 -5.81
N THR A 87 8.33 4.58 -4.87
CA THR A 87 7.52 3.36 -4.85
C THR A 87 6.07 3.71 -5.12
N THR A 88 5.35 2.83 -5.81
CA THR A 88 3.89 2.92 -5.94
C THR A 88 3.19 2.31 -4.73
N GLY A 89 3.94 1.67 -3.82
CA GLY A 89 3.40 0.89 -2.72
C GLY A 89 2.53 -0.24 -3.20
N THR A 90 2.71 -0.76 -4.41
CA THR A 90 1.94 -1.90 -4.94
C THR A 90 2.86 -3.09 -5.03
N PHE A 91 2.40 -4.26 -4.57
CA PHE A 91 3.18 -5.48 -4.73
C PHE A 91 3.08 -5.91 -6.19
N ASP A 92 4.22 -5.97 -6.87
CA ASP A 92 4.30 -6.36 -8.26
C ASP A 92 4.24 -7.89 -8.37
N TRP A 93 3.02 -8.41 -8.45
CA TRP A 93 2.76 -9.84 -8.63
C TRP A 93 3.35 -10.41 -9.93
N GLU A 94 3.70 -9.56 -10.90
CA GLU A 94 4.28 -9.99 -12.18
C GLU A 94 5.79 -10.23 -12.07
N ASN A 95 6.45 -9.62 -11.10
CA ASN A 95 7.91 -9.67 -10.93
C ASN A 95 8.35 -10.29 -9.59
N VAL A 96 7.50 -11.13 -8.98
CA VAL A 96 7.90 -11.90 -7.79
C VAL A 96 9.07 -12.82 -8.17
N PRO A 97 10.27 -12.68 -7.55
CA PRO A 97 11.36 -13.61 -7.78
C PRO A 97 10.94 -14.99 -7.30
N ILE A 98 10.79 -15.94 -8.22
CA ILE A 98 10.35 -17.32 -7.92
C ILE A 98 11.35 -18.00 -6.98
N GLU A 99 12.61 -17.53 -6.95
CA GLU A 99 13.67 -18.07 -6.10
C GLU A 99 13.38 -17.95 -4.59
N GLU A 100 12.51 -17.04 -4.14
CA GLU A 100 12.15 -16.93 -2.71
C GLU A 100 11.08 -17.95 -2.27
N ILE A 101 10.30 -18.50 -3.21
CA ILE A 101 9.27 -19.53 -2.92
C ILE A 101 9.93 -20.90 -2.70
N ILE A 102 11.13 -21.11 -3.26
CA ILE A 102 11.89 -22.38 -3.18
C ILE A 102 12.99 -22.27 -2.12
N LYS A 103 12.65 -21.82 -0.91
CA LYS A 103 13.40 -22.22 0.29
C LYS A 103 12.71 -23.43 0.92
N ASP A 104 12.96 -24.55 0.25
CA ASP A 104 13.06 -25.92 0.73
C ASP A 104 12.08 -26.37 1.86
N PRO A 105 11.11 -27.26 1.58
CA PRO A 105 10.53 -28.10 2.62
C PRO A 105 11.58 -29.16 3.01
N ALA A 106 12.60 -28.75 3.76
CA ALA A 106 13.54 -29.68 4.37
C ALA A 106 12.90 -30.31 5.62
N TYR A 107 11.93 -31.21 5.40
CA TYR A 107 11.56 -32.30 6.30
C TYR A 107 11.31 -33.57 5.48
#